data_AF-G3Q7G3-F1
#
_entry.id   AF-G3Q7G3-F1
#
_cell.length_a   1.000
_cell.length_b   1.000
_cell.length_c   1.000
_cell.angle_alpha   90.00
_cell.angle_beta   90.00
_cell.angle_gamma   90.00
#
_symmetry.space_group_name_H-M   'P 1'
#
loop_
_entity.id
_entity.type
_entity.pdbx_description
1 polymer ?
#
loop_
_entity_poly.entity_id
_entity_poly.type
_entity_poly.pdbx_seq_one_letter_code
_entity_poly.pdbx_strand_id
1 'polypeptide(L)'
;MMVHFYSAIIESILCSSIPAWNAAATAKDKGRLFVALEGFYVEDALQGQGLYTYEDGTVLHGTYVDGELNGPAQECDAEGHLMFKGQYKDNNRCGECWIYYPDGGCVFGEVNEDGEMTGESVAYIYPDGHTALYGSFVDCDIIEAHLATLIASESGRPRFEITPNSPVYSFDKSTSTCITAHPLLPDPYENQRVFVSDSLIKGAGEGLFAKTNADTDTVMAFYNGVRITHSEVDSRDWTLNGNTISLDKDTVIDVPQPFVNTKRYCASLGHKANHSFIPNCKYDTFVHPRFGPIKCVRTLRAVQKDEELTVSYGYDETSGNTGPEAPDWYKKELIEFQQSQAASGNL
;
A
#
# COMPACT_ATOMS: atom_id res chain seq x y z
N MET A 1 7.36 13.70 -15.43
CA MET A 1 8.70 13.87 -14.81
C MET A 1 8.51 14.03 -13.30
N MET A 2 7.99 13.02 -12.62
CA MET A 2 7.73 13.09 -11.16
C MET A 2 7.44 11.70 -10.54
N VAL A 3 8.07 10.64 -11.06
CA VAL A 3 8.02 9.27 -10.47
C VAL A 3 9.34 8.92 -9.76
N HIS A 4 10.35 9.80 -9.81
CA HIS A 4 11.72 9.49 -9.38
C HIS A 4 12.09 9.89 -7.94
N PHE A 5 11.20 10.48 -7.15
CA PHE A 5 11.60 11.03 -5.84
C PHE A 5 11.29 10.15 -4.63
N TYR A 6 10.25 9.32 -4.65
CA TYR A 6 10.01 8.36 -3.56
C TYR A 6 10.98 7.17 -3.60
N SER A 7 11.38 6.75 -4.80
CA SER A 7 12.43 5.74 -4.98
C SER A 7 13.78 6.20 -4.43
N ALA A 8 14.09 7.50 -4.46
CA ALA A 8 15.43 8.00 -4.22
C ALA A 8 15.97 7.80 -2.79
N ILE A 9 15.14 7.71 -1.74
CA ILE A 9 15.65 7.50 -0.37
C ILE A 9 15.97 6.02 -0.13
N ILE A 10 15.15 5.10 -0.64
CA ILE A 10 15.39 3.66 -0.57
C ILE A 10 16.50 3.25 -1.58
N GLU A 11 16.50 3.83 -2.77
CA GLU A 11 17.58 3.65 -3.76
C GLU A 11 18.91 4.24 -3.28
N SER A 12 18.95 5.44 -2.68
CA SER A 12 20.23 6.06 -2.29
C SER A 12 20.89 5.38 -1.09
N ILE A 13 20.13 4.70 -0.23
CA ILE A 13 20.67 3.99 0.94
C ILE A 13 21.10 2.55 0.57
N LEU A 14 20.54 1.94 -0.48
CA LEU A 14 20.69 0.50 -0.80
C LEU A 14 21.34 0.20 -2.16
N CYS A 15 21.88 1.21 -2.84
CA CYS A 15 22.41 1.09 -4.21
C CYS A 15 23.91 1.43 -4.31
N SER A 16 24.75 0.89 -3.43
CA SER A 16 26.21 1.10 -3.50
C SER A 16 27.00 -0.01 -4.20
N SER A 17 26.37 -0.98 -4.87
CA SER A 17 27.13 -2.09 -5.49
C SER A 17 26.58 -2.71 -6.77
N ILE A 18 25.64 -2.06 -7.50
CA ILE A 18 25.20 -2.55 -8.82
C ILE A 18 25.15 -1.36 -9.80
N PRO A 19 25.64 -1.48 -11.06
CA PRO A 19 25.57 -0.40 -12.03
C PRO A 19 24.12 0.07 -12.22
N ALA A 20 23.91 1.38 -12.40
CA ALA A 20 22.61 1.92 -12.75
C ALA A 20 22.12 1.29 -14.07
N TRP A 21 21.17 0.37 -13.98
CA TRP A 21 20.52 -0.22 -15.14
C TRP A 21 19.49 0.79 -15.65
N ASN A 22 19.78 1.41 -16.80
CA ASN A 22 18.79 2.20 -17.50
C ASN A 22 17.62 1.26 -17.85
N ALA A 23 16.45 1.52 -17.28
CA ALA A 23 15.20 0.89 -17.68
C ALA A 23 15.03 1.09 -19.20
N ALA A 24 15.29 0.05 -19.98
CA ALA A 24 15.27 0.13 -21.43
C ALA A 24 14.33 -0.93 -22.01
N ALA A 25 13.28 -0.39 -22.64
CA ALA A 25 12.50 -0.95 -23.73
C ALA A 25 11.63 -2.20 -23.42
N THR A 26 10.39 -1.94 -23.01
CA THR A 26 9.27 -2.81 -23.42
C THR A 26 9.17 -2.77 -24.94
N ALA A 27 9.51 -3.88 -25.60
CA ALA A 27 9.34 -4.03 -27.04
C ALA A 27 7.84 -4.14 -27.37
N LYS A 28 7.17 -2.99 -27.56
CA LYS A 28 5.79 -2.94 -28.07
C LYS A 28 5.81 -3.02 -29.60
N ASP A 29 5.59 -4.20 -30.18
CA ASP A 29 5.17 -4.31 -31.59
C ASP A 29 3.66 -4.61 -31.67
N LYS A 30 2.90 -3.71 -32.30
CA LYS A 30 1.47 -3.87 -32.64
C LYS A 30 0.51 -4.29 -31.50
N GLY A 31 0.78 -3.89 -30.26
CA GLY A 31 -0.14 -4.07 -29.13
C GLY A 31 -0.23 -5.50 -28.61
N ARG A 32 0.71 -6.38 -28.94
CA ARG A 32 0.81 -7.73 -28.40
C ARG A 32 2.11 -7.86 -27.60
N LEU A 33 2.00 -8.09 -26.29
CA LEU A 33 3.14 -8.52 -25.49
C LEU A 33 3.55 -9.92 -25.96
N PHE A 34 4.86 -10.12 -26.11
CA PHE A 34 5.44 -11.41 -26.42
C PHE A 34 6.42 -11.78 -25.31
N VAL A 35 6.40 -13.06 -24.93
CA VAL A 35 7.43 -13.63 -24.07
C VAL A 35 8.76 -13.54 -24.81
N ALA A 36 9.71 -12.82 -24.25
CA ALA A 36 11.03 -12.61 -24.83
C ALA A 36 12.09 -12.98 -23.79
N LEU A 37 13.09 -13.73 -24.25
CA LEU A 37 14.32 -13.94 -23.51
C LEU A 37 15.46 -13.36 -24.35
N GLU A 38 16.12 -12.34 -23.81
CA GLU A 38 17.21 -11.63 -24.48
C GLU A 38 18.50 -11.78 -23.68
N GLY A 39 19.61 -12.05 -24.37
CA GLY A 39 20.94 -12.06 -23.78
C GLY A 39 21.95 -12.81 -24.63
N PHE A 40 23.10 -13.13 -24.04
CA PHE A 40 24.22 -13.79 -24.71
C PHE A 40 24.14 -15.32 -24.55
N TYR A 41 24.28 -16.05 -25.66
CA TYR A 41 24.15 -17.52 -25.67
C TYR A 41 25.46 -18.22 -26.02
N VAL A 42 25.77 -19.29 -25.27
CA VAL A 42 26.85 -20.24 -25.55
C VAL A 42 26.24 -21.63 -25.55
N GLU A 43 26.36 -22.35 -26.67
CA GLU A 43 25.81 -23.71 -26.82
C GLU A 43 24.31 -23.79 -26.44
N ASP A 44 23.52 -22.84 -26.95
CA ASP A 44 22.08 -22.67 -26.68
C ASP A 44 21.73 -22.35 -25.20
N ALA A 45 22.72 -22.17 -24.33
CA ALA A 45 22.53 -21.76 -22.94
C ALA A 45 22.76 -20.25 -22.76
N LEU A 46 21.85 -19.58 -22.04
CA LEU A 46 21.96 -18.16 -21.71
C LEU A 46 23.06 -17.93 -20.66
N GLN A 47 23.90 -16.92 -20.88
CA GLN A 47 25.08 -16.61 -20.08
C GLN A 47 25.15 -15.12 -19.76
N GLY A 48 25.59 -14.80 -18.53
CA GLY A 48 25.77 -13.43 -18.08
C GLY A 48 24.43 -12.72 -17.86
N GLN A 49 24.33 -11.45 -18.23
CA GLN A 49 23.11 -10.69 -18.00
C GLN A 49 22.04 -11.05 -19.05
N GLY A 50 20.83 -11.31 -18.58
CA GLY A 50 19.68 -11.61 -19.43
C GLY A 50 18.41 -10.89 -18.98
N LEU A 51 17.49 -10.74 -19.92
CA LEU A 51 16.18 -10.13 -19.76
C LEU A 51 15.10 -11.15 -20.10
N TYR A 52 14.20 -11.42 -19.17
CA TYR A 52 13.01 -12.22 -19.42
C TYR A 52 11.75 -11.37 -19.27
N THR A 53 10.95 -11.25 -20.34
CA THR A 53 9.66 -10.55 -20.31
C THR A 53 8.53 -11.57 -20.23
N TYR A 54 7.71 -11.46 -19.18
CA TYR A 54 6.52 -12.29 -18.96
C TYR A 54 5.35 -11.83 -19.84
N GLU A 55 4.31 -12.67 -19.96
CA GLU A 55 3.12 -12.36 -20.76
C GLU A 55 2.32 -11.16 -20.23
N ASP A 56 2.36 -10.93 -18.92
CA ASP A 56 1.70 -9.82 -18.23
C ASP A 56 2.49 -8.50 -18.34
N GLY A 57 3.70 -8.54 -18.90
CA GLY A 57 4.58 -7.38 -19.06
C GLY A 57 5.56 -7.18 -17.93
N THR A 58 5.51 -8.03 -16.89
CA THR A 58 6.55 -8.11 -15.87
C THR A 58 7.89 -8.43 -16.54
N VAL A 59 8.97 -7.88 -16.02
CA VAL A 59 10.32 -8.03 -16.58
C VAL A 59 11.27 -8.48 -15.47
N LEU A 60 11.98 -9.59 -15.72
CA LEU A 60 13.07 -10.08 -14.88
C LEU A 60 14.40 -9.80 -15.55
N HIS A 61 15.23 -8.99 -14.90
CA HIS A 61 16.64 -8.82 -15.20
C HIS A 61 17.43 -9.74 -14.28
N GLY A 62 18.20 -10.67 -14.85
CA GLY A 62 18.92 -11.68 -14.07
C GLY A 62 20.32 -11.95 -14.58
N THR A 63 21.14 -12.54 -13.70
CA THR A 63 22.42 -13.15 -14.07
C THR A 63 22.19 -14.63 -14.32
N TYR A 64 22.64 -15.13 -15.46
CA TYR A 64 22.46 -16.49 -15.91
C TYR A 64 23.81 -17.20 -16.07
N VAL A 65 23.85 -18.47 -15.67
CA VAL A 65 24.96 -19.40 -15.88
C VAL A 65 24.35 -20.69 -16.42
N ASP A 66 24.79 -21.11 -17.61
CA ASP A 66 24.30 -22.32 -18.28
C ASP A 66 22.76 -22.37 -18.42
N GLY A 67 22.14 -21.20 -18.66
CA GLY A 67 20.69 -21.08 -18.81
C GLY A 67 19.91 -20.94 -17.49
N GLU A 68 20.56 -21.03 -16.35
CA GLU A 68 19.93 -20.94 -15.02
C GLU A 68 20.26 -19.62 -14.33
N LEU A 69 19.27 -19.04 -13.62
CA LEU A 69 19.46 -17.84 -12.80
C LEU A 69 20.43 -18.13 -11.65
N ASN A 70 21.57 -17.46 -11.70
CA ASN A 70 22.68 -17.60 -10.78
C ASN A 70 23.36 -16.23 -10.59
N GLY A 71 23.06 -15.55 -9.49
CA GLY A 71 23.56 -14.22 -9.15
C GLY A 71 22.45 -13.18 -8.97
N PRO A 72 22.76 -11.88 -9.08
CA PRO A 72 21.81 -10.81 -8.81
C PRO A 72 20.67 -10.81 -9.83
N ALA A 73 19.47 -10.49 -9.34
CA ALA A 73 18.28 -10.31 -10.16
C ALA A 73 17.35 -9.21 -9.62
N GLN A 74 16.58 -8.63 -10.54
CA GLN A 74 15.58 -7.60 -10.29
C GLN A 74 14.34 -7.89 -11.13
N GLU A 75 13.17 -7.75 -10.52
CA GLU A 75 11.88 -7.92 -11.19
C GLU A 75 11.12 -6.60 -11.13
N CYS A 76 10.57 -6.16 -12.26
CA CYS A 76 9.75 -4.96 -12.36
C CYS A 76 8.40 -5.29 -12.98
N ASP A 77 7.35 -4.59 -12.55
CA ASP A 77 6.02 -4.67 -13.18
C ASP A 77 6.02 -4.07 -14.61
N ALA A 78 4.89 -4.16 -15.29
CA ALA A 78 4.73 -3.66 -16.66
C ALA A 78 4.88 -2.14 -16.79
N GLU A 79 4.72 -1.41 -15.69
CA GLU A 79 4.91 0.03 -15.56
C GLU A 79 6.36 0.42 -15.21
N GLY A 80 7.20 -0.57 -14.87
CA GLY A 80 8.60 -0.41 -14.53
C GLY A 80 8.87 -0.16 -13.04
N HIS A 81 7.88 -0.36 -12.16
CA HIS A 81 8.10 -0.31 -10.72
C HIS A 81 8.83 -1.57 -10.26
N LEU A 82 9.84 -1.40 -9.42
CA LEU A 82 10.59 -2.50 -8.83
C LEU A 82 9.67 -3.30 -7.90
N MET A 83 9.59 -4.61 -8.11
CA MET A 83 8.78 -5.57 -7.33
C MET A 83 9.65 -6.51 -6.52
N PHE A 84 10.84 -6.85 -7.03
CA PHE A 84 11.79 -7.72 -6.34
C PHE A 84 13.24 -7.30 -6.62
N LYS A 85 14.11 -7.46 -5.62
CA LYS A 85 15.56 -7.35 -5.76
C LYS A 85 16.23 -8.37 -4.85
N GLY A 86 17.08 -9.24 -5.39
CA GLY A 86 17.73 -10.28 -4.61
C GLY A 86 18.79 -11.04 -5.39
N GLN A 87 19.12 -12.24 -4.90
CA GLN A 87 20.02 -13.17 -5.56
C GLN A 87 19.28 -14.45 -5.91
N TYR A 88 19.77 -15.12 -6.94
CA TYR A 88 19.34 -16.46 -7.33
C TYR A 88 20.52 -17.43 -7.31
N LYS A 89 20.21 -18.69 -7.02
CA LYS A 89 21.12 -19.82 -7.19
C LYS A 89 20.31 -21.00 -7.70
N ASP A 90 20.74 -21.57 -8.83
CA ASP A 90 20.07 -22.72 -9.47
C ASP A 90 18.55 -22.47 -9.67
N ASN A 91 18.19 -21.27 -10.16
CA ASN A 91 16.82 -20.77 -10.32
C ASN A 91 15.99 -20.53 -9.05
N ASN A 92 16.56 -20.73 -7.85
CA ASN A 92 15.89 -20.45 -6.58
C ASN A 92 16.38 -19.13 -5.98
N ARG A 93 15.48 -18.34 -5.40
CA ARG A 93 15.86 -17.13 -4.64
C ARG A 93 16.76 -17.55 -3.48
N CYS A 94 17.82 -16.80 -3.21
CA CYS A 94 18.74 -17.10 -2.11
C CYS A 94 19.29 -15.84 -1.44
N GLY A 95 19.74 -16.00 -0.19
CA GLY A 95 20.31 -14.91 0.59
C GLY A 95 19.31 -13.79 0.86
N GLU A 96 19.82 -12.56 0.96
CA GLU A 96 19.00 -11.41 1.28
C GLU A 96 18.22 -10.91 0.06
N CYS A 97 16.91 -10.79 0.23
CA CYS A 97 15.98 -10.34 -0.80
C CYS A 97 15.11 -9.19 -0.31
N TRP A 98 14.63 -8.42 -1.27
CA TRP A 98 13.64 -7.36 -1.10
C TRP A 98 12.41 -7.67 -1.96
N ILE A 99 11.23 -7.51 -1.37
CA ILE A 99 9.94 -7.56 -2.04
C ILE A 99 9.29 -6.19 -1.86
N TYR A 100 8.90 -5.53 -2.94
CA TYR A 100 8.33 -4.19 -2.93
C TYR A 100 6.85 -4.24 -3.31
N TYR A 101 6.04 -3.47 -2.60
CA TYR A 101 4.61 -3.34 -2.90
C TYR A 101 4.34 -2.01 -3.62
N PRO A 102 3.36 -1.97 -4.54
CA PRO A 102 2.98 -0.75 -5.25
C PRO A 102 2.56 0.41 -4.33
N ASP A 103 2.17 0.11 -3.09
CA ASP A 103 1.79 1.11 -2.10
C ASP A 103 2.97 1.83 -1.42
N GLY A 104 4.21 1.37 -1.67
CA GLY A 104 5.45 1.92 -1.13
C GLY A 104 6.03 1.14 0.04
N GLY A 105 5.29 0.20 0.64
CA GLY A 105 5.84 -0.74 1.62
C GLY A 105 6.78 -1.76 0.97
N CYS A 106 7.64 -2.37 1.77
CA CYS A 106 8.48 -3.48 1.30
C CYS A 106 8.80 -4.49 2.41
N VAL A 107 9.17 -5.70 2.03
CA VAL A 107 9.68 -6.74 2.93
C VAL A 107 11.14 -7.01 2.61
N PHE A 108 11.95 -7.11 3.66
CA PHE A 108 13.36 -7.44 3.57
C PHE A 108 13.71 -8.60 4.51
N GLY A 109 14.51 -9.54 4.05
CA GLY A 109 15.02 -10.63 4.87
C GLY A 109 15.88 -11.61 4.08
N GLU A 110 16.49 -12.54 4.80
CA GLU A 110 17.10 -13.73 4.22
C GLU A 110 16.01 -14.76 3.93
N VAL A 111 15.93 -15.25 2.69
CA VAL A 111 14.95 -16.26 2.29
C VAL A 111 15.35 -17.66 2.78
N ASN A 112 14.37 -18.54 2.97
CA ASN A 112 14.60 -19.95 3.34
C ASN A 112 15.13 -20.78 2.15
N GLU A 113 15.30 -22.09 2.36
CA GLU A 113 15.81 -23.02 1.34
C GLU A 113 14.89 -23.14 0.10
N ASP A 114 13.60 -22.83 0.26
CA ASP A 114 12.59 -22.81 -0.81
C ASP A 114 12.49 -21.43 -1.50
N GLY A 115 13.31 -20.46 -1.09
CA GLY A 115 13.31 -19.10 -1.65
C GLY A 115 12.17 -18.21 -1.15
N GLU A 116 11.50 -18.61 -0.08
CA GLU A 116 10.38 -17.91 0.55
C GLU A 116 10.86 -16.96 1.64
N MET A 117 10.12 -15.88 1.86
CA MET A 117 10.41 -14.90 2.92
C MET A 117 9.92 -15.42 4.29
N THR A 118 10.57 -16.48 4.76
CA THR A 118 10.22 -17.23 5.96
C THR A 118 11.42 -17.30 6.90
N GLY A 119 11.29 -16.77 8.11
CA GLY A 119 12.37 -16.77 9.11
C GLY A 119 12.17 -15.77 10.25
N GLU A 120 13.04 -15.85 11.26
CA GLU A 120 12.98 -15.09 12.52
C GLU A 120 13.60 -13.67 12.44
N SER A 121 14.06 -13.25 11.27
CA SER A 121 14.79 -12.00 11.07
C SER A 121 14.40 -11.33 9.75
N VAL A 122 13.09 -11.17 9.60
CA VAL A 122 12.45 -10.51 8.46
C VAL A 122 11.83 -9.19 8.92
N ALA A 123 11.80 -8.21 8.03
CA ALA A 123 11.25 -6.88 8.28
C ALA A 123 10.20 -6.51 7.24
N TYR A 124 9.03 -6.07 7.67
CA TYR A 124 8.18 -5.20 6.85
C TYR A 124 8.58 -3.75 7.13
N ILE A 125 8.82 -2.96 6.09
CA ILE A 125 9.14 -1.54 6.15
C ILE A 125 7.99 -0.77 5.53
N TYR A 126 7.45 0.19 6.28
CA TYR A 126 6.36 1.04 5.82
C TYR A 126 6.82 2.04 4.74
N PRO A 127 5.88 2.71 4.04
CA PRO A 127 6.20 3.62 2.93
C PRO A 127 7.11 4.82 3.27
N ASP A 128 7.37 5.08 4.54
CA ASP A 128 8.31 6.13 4.95
C ASP A 128 9.79 5.68 4.88
N GLY A 129 10.05 4.42 4.57
CA GLY A 129 11.39 3.86 4.53
C GLY A 129 12.10 3.87 5.88
N HIS A 130 11.35 3.99 6.99
CA HIS A 130 11.93 4.16 8.32
C HIS A 130 11.22 3.33 9.40
N THR A 131 9.89 3.40 9.45
CA THR A 131 9.08 2.62 10.38
C THR A 131 9.06 1.17 9.89
N ALA A 132 9.35 0.20 10.77
CA ALA A 132 9.37 -1.21 10.40
C ALA A 132 8.71 -2.10 11.46
N LEU A 133 8.25 -3.28 11.04
CA LEU A 133 7.92 -4.41 11.91
C LEU A 133 8.94 -5.51 11.66
N TYR A 134 9.75 -5.83 12.68
CA TYR A 134 10.86 -6.77 12.58
C TYR A 134 10.63 -7.99 13.47
N GLY A 135 10.77 -9.20 12.91
CA GLY A 135 10.59 -10.45 13.67
C GLY A 135 10.42 -11.67 12.78
N SER A 136 9.55 -12.59 13.21
CA SER A 136 9.25 -13.87 12.58
C SER A 136 8.14 -13.76 11.53
N PHE A 137 8.42 -14.26 10.34
CA PHE A 137 7.53 -14.25 9.18
C PHE A 137 7.46 -15.65 8.55
N VAL A 138 6.33 -15.96 7.92
CA VAL A 138 6.13 -17.14 7.05
C VAL A 138 5.48 -16.65 5.77
N ASP A 139 6.14 -16.86 4.63
CA ASP A 139 5.67 -16.42 3.31
C ASP A 139 5.22 -14.94 3.31
N CYS A 140 6.07 -14.05 3.85
CA CYS A 140 5.79 -12.62 4.04
C CYS A 140 4.70 -12.26 5.08
N ASP A 141 3.95 -13.21 5.63
CA ASP A 141 2.99 -12.95 6.70
C ASP A 141 3.67 -12.93 8.07
N ILE A 142 3.35 -11.92 8.88
CA ILE A 142 3.92 -11.79 10.23
C ILE A 142 3.34 -12.88 11.14
N ILE A 143 4.23 -13.65 11.76
CA ILE A 143 3.88 -14.52 12.89
C ILE A 143 4.01 -13.73 14.20
N GLU A 144 5.16 -13.11 14.42
CA GLU A 144 5.46 -12.29 15.61
C GLU A 144 6.49 -11.23 15.25
N ALA A 145 6.12 -9.95 15.27
CA ALA A 145 7.05 -8.86 15.01
C ALA A 145 6.90 -7.70 16.01
N HIS A 146 8.02 -7.03 16.25
CA HIS A 146 8.09 -5.84 17.09
C HIS A 146 8.30 -4.59 16.23
N LEU A 147 7.84 -3.45 16.74
CA LEU A 147 8.12 -2.17 16.12
C LEU A 147 9.64 -1.96 16.12
N ALA A 148 10.18 -1.60 14.97
CA ALA A 148 11.58 -1.31 14.78
C ALA A 148 11.76 -0.08 13.89
N THR A 149 12.97 0.43 13.90
CA THR A 149 13.39 1.53 13.06
C THR A 149 14.49 1.06 12.11
N LEU A 150 14.33 1.32 10.82
CA LEU A 150 15.40 1.10 9.83
C LEU A 150 16.48 2.17 10.01
N ILE A 151 17.69 1.71 10.30
CA ILE A 151 18.91 2.50 10.40
C ILE A 151 19.81 2.13 9.23
N ALA A 152 20.23 3.13 8.45
CA ALA A 152 21.19 2.93 7.38
C ALA A 152 22.52 2.41 7.95
N SER A 153 23.05 1.33 7.37
CA SER A 153 24.41 0.86 7.65
C SER A 153 25.40 1.45 6.65
N GLU A 154 26.64 1.72 7.10
CA GLU A 154 27.76 2.07 6.24
C GLU A 154 28.08 0.99 5.19
N SER A 155 27.61 -0.25 5.40
CA SER A 155 27.80 -1.39 4.50
C SER A 155 26.73 -1.57 3.42
N GLY A 156 25.69 -0.73 3.38
CA GLY A 156 24.54 -0.87 2.47
C GLY A 156 23.55 -2.00 2.83
N ARG A 157 23.80 -2.75 3.91
CA ARG A 157 22.87 -3.75 4.47
C ARG A 157 21.93 -3.07 5.48
N PRO A 158 20.60 -3.22 5.39
CA PRO A 158 19.69 -2.60 6.34
C PRO A 158 19.91 -3.15 7.75
N ARG A 159 19.84 -2.28 8.76
CA ARG A 159 19.88 -2.66 10.17
C ARG A 159 18.63 -2.15 10.86
N PHE A 160 18.04 -2.98 11.72
CA PHE A 160 16.84 -2.64 12.47
C PHE A 160 17.16 -2.46 13.95
N GLU A 161 16.69 -1.36 14.53
CA GLU A 161 16.69 -1.15 15.97
C GLU A 161 15.28 -1.39 16.50
N ILE A 162 15.11 -2.47 17.27
CA ILE A 162 13.81 -2.82 17.86
C ILE A 162 13.48 -1.81 18.97
N THR A 163 12.27 -1.27 18.92
CA THR A 163 11.75 -0.35 19.93
C THR A 163 11.52 -1.11 21.24
N PRO A 164 12.16 -0.70 22.35
CA PRO A 164 11.99 -1.38 23.63
C PRO A 164 10.53 -1.39 24.09
N ASN A 165 10.07 -2.55 24.58
CA ASN A 165 8.69 -2.75 25.06
C ASN A 165 7.60 -2.45 24.01
N SER A 166 7.93 -2.52 22.71
CA SER A 166 6.88 -2.43 21.70
C SER A 166 5.86 -3.56 21.89
N PRO A 167 4.58 -3.32 21.57
CA PRO A 167 3.64 -4.42 21.41
C PRO A 167 4.12 -5.38 20.32
N VAL A 168 3.57 -6.59 20.37
CA VAL A 168 3.70 -7.59 19.31
C VAL A 168 2.62 -7.35 18.26
N TYR A 169 3.03 -7.43 17.01
CA TYR A 169 2.17 -7.42 15.84
C TYR A 169 2.23 -8.79 15.17
N SER A 170 1.09 -9.24 14.64
CA SER A 170 0.97 -10.46 13.86
C SER A 170 0.00 -10.22 12.70
N PHE A 171 0.05 -11.07 11.68
CA PHE A 171 -0.97 -11.08 10.65
C PHE A 171 -2.34 -11.41 11.29
N ASP A 172 -3.30 -10.54 11.05
CA ASP A 172 -4.62 -10.50 11.70
C ASP A 172 -5.64 -9.92 10.72
N LYS A 173 -5.72 -10.57 9.55
CA LYS A 173 -6.69 -10.22 8.51
C LYS A 173 -8.11 -10.43 9.05
N SER A 174 -8.93 -9.39 8.90
CA SER A 174 -10.33 -9.41 9.31
C SER A 174 -11.17 -10.44 8.54
N THR A 175 -12.29 -10.83 9.14
CA THR A 175 -13.33 -11.67 8.53
C THR A 175 -14.64 -10.88 8.40
N SER A 176 -15.73 -11.53 8.02
CA SER A 176 -17.06 -10.89 8.00
C SER A 176 -17.59 -10.54 9.39
N THR A 177 -17.06 -11.15 10.46
CA THR A 177 -17.56 -10.98 11.84
C THR A 177 -16.50 -10.50 12.83
N CYS A 178 -15.22 -10.62 12.50
CA CYS A 178 -14.11 -10.18 13.35
C CYS A 178 -13.30 -9.10 12.62
N ILE A 179 -13.26 -7.89 13.19
CA ILE A 179 -12.52 -6.76 12.62
C ILE A 179 -11.00 -6.85 12.87
N THR A 180 -10.60 -7.39 14.03
CA THR A 180 -9.21 -7.66 14.46
C THR A 180 -9.26 -8.32 15.85
N ALA A 181 -8.26 -9.14 16.18
CA ALA A 181 -8.05 -9.66 17.53
C ALA A 181 -7.68 -8.57 18.56
N HIS A 182 -7.07 -7.46 18.10
CA HIS A 182 -6.55 -6.40 18.97
C HIS A 182 -7.09 -5.01 18.56
N PRO A 183 -8.39 -4.72 18.81
CA PRO A 183 -9.04 -3.51 18.31
C PRO A 183 -8.48 -2.21 18.92
N LEU A 184 -7.84 -2.28 20.09
CA LEU A 184 -7.25 -1.13 20.76
C LEU A 184 -5.71 -1.06 20.63
N LEU A 185 -5.12 -1.87 19.75
CA LEU A 185 -3.71 -1.79 19.40
C LEU A 185 -3.55 -0.92 18.15
N PRO A 186 -3.11 0.35 18.26
CA PRO A 186 -2.97 1.22 17.11
C PRO A 186 -1.86 0.76 16.17
N ASP A 187 -2.02 1.06 14.90
CA ASP A 187 -0.94 0.93 13.94
C ASP A 187 0.18 1.96 14.24
N PRO A 188 1.46 1.54 14.30
CA PRO A 188 2.54 2.43 14.72
C PRO A 188 2.91 3.49 13.67
N TYR A 189 2.66 3.23 12.39
CA TYR A 189 2.90 4.17 11.30
C TYR A 189 1.79 5.23 11.25
N GLU A 190 0.53 4.81 11.32
CA GLU A 190 -0.64 5.68 11.35
C GLU A 190 -0.63 6.58 12.60
N ASN A 191 -0.27 6.03 13.76
CA ASN A 191 -0.25 6.77 15.01
C ASN A 191 0.79 7.91 15.04
N GLN A 192 1.78 7.92 14.14
CA GLN A 192 2.70 9.05 14.00
C GLN A 192 2.13 10.17 13.11
N ARG A 193 1.13 9.86 12.27
CA ARG A 193 0.69 10.72 11.16
C ARG A 193 -0.67 11.33 11.35
N VAL A 194 -1.57 10.68 12.08
CA VAL A 194 -2.96 11.15 12.19
C VAL A 194 -3.52 11.09 13.60
N PHE A 195 -4.50 11.94 13.87
CA PHE A 195 -5.36 11.90 15.05
C PHE A 195 -6.82 12.15 14.67
N VAL A 196 -7.73 11.81 15.58
CA VAL A 196 -9.16 12.08 15.44
C VAL A 196 -9.54 13.25 16.33
N SER A 197 -10.33 14.18 15.80
CA SER A 197 -10.90 15.33 16.52
C SER A 197 -12.27 15.70 15.97
N ASP A 198 -12.92 16.71 16.55
CA ASP A 198 -14.16 17.25 15.99
C ASP A 198 -13.87 17.86 14.60
N SER A 199 -14.65 17.46 13.60
CA SER A 199 -14.51 17.92 12.22
C SER A 199 -14.78 19.43 12.09
N LEU A 200 -14.07 20.08 11.17
CA LEU A 200 -14.35 21.46 10.76
C LEU A 200 -15.60 21.53 9.86
N ILE A 201 -16.01 20.39 9.28
CA ILE A 201 -17.22 20.26 8.47
C ILE A 201 -18.44 20.21 9.39
N LYS A 202 -19.30 21.21 9.27
CA LYS A 202 -20.44 21.40 10.16
C LYS A 202 -21.41 20.21 10.10
N GLY A 203 -21.52 19.49 11.22
CA GLY A 203 -22.45 18.36 11.36
C GLY A 203 -21.88 17.01 10.91
N ALA A 204 -20.62 16.95 10.48
CA ALA A 204 -19.95 15.69 10.13
C ALA A 204 -19.51 14.85 11.35
N GLY A 205 -19.50 15.46 12.55
CA GLY A 205 -19.08 14.78 13.78
C GLY A 205 -17.56 14.81 13.93
N GLU A 206 -16.93 13.64 14.06
CA GLU A 206 -15.46 13.53 14.14
C GLU A 206 -14.84 13.57 12.73
N GLY A 207 -13.57 13.98 12.64
CA GLY A 207 -12.76 13.98 11.43
C GLY A 207 -11.34 13.46 11.70
N LEU A 208 -10.61 13.14 10.63
CA LEU A 208 -9.22 12.70 10.66
C LEU A 208 -8.30 13.89 10.36
N PHE A 209 -7.26 14.10 11.17
CA PHE A 209 -6.37 15.26 11.07
C PHE A 209 -4.90 14.82 11.01
N ALA A 210 -4.08 15.56 10.29
CA ALA A 210 -2.65 15.31 10.19
C ALA A 210 -1.89 15.74 11.47
N LYS A 211 -1.08 14.86 12.06
CA LYS A 211 -0.16 15.18 13.18
C LYS A 211 1.10 15.91 12.74
N THR A 212 1.47 15.78 11.48
CA THR A 212 2.68 16.32 10.87
C THR A 212 2.37 16.84 9.47
N ASN A 213 3.24 17.70 8.94
CA ASN A 213 3.24 17.99 7.51
C ASN A 213 3.51 16.70 6.73
N ALA A 214 2.87 16.56 5.58
CA ALA A 214 3.11 15.47 4.65
C ALA A 214 3.12 16.01 3.21
N ASP A 215 3.97 15.43 2.38
CA ASP A 215 4.06 15.76 0.97
C ASP A 215 2.94 15.09 0.17
N THR A 216 2.82 15.43 -1.10
CA THR A 216 1.94 14.71 -2.03
C THR A 216 2.31 13.22 -2.06
N ASP A 217 1.31 12.36 -2.30
CA ASP A 217 1.46 10.90 -2.42
C ASP A 217 1.88 10.17 -1.13
N THR A 218 1.82 10.81 0.03
CA THR A 218 2.07 10.20 1.34
C THR A 218 0.87 9.38 1.84
N VAL A 219 1.11 8.14 2.29
CA VAL A 219 0.11 7.34 3.03
C VAL A 219 -0.05 7.90 4.44
N MET A 220 -1.28 8.24 4.84
CA MET A 220 -1.57 8.87 6.14
C MET A 220 -2.25 7.93 7.13
N ALA A 221 -3.17 7.10 6.64
CA ALA A 221 -4.02 6.25 7.47
C ALA A 221 -4.48 4.99 6.73
N PHE A 222 -4.96 4.00 7.48
CA PHE A 222 -5.38 2.69 6.97
C PHE A 222 -6.88 2.46 7.19
N TYR A 223 -7.54 1.92 6.17
CA TYR A 223 -8.96 1.59 6.19
C TYR A 223 -9.13 0.07 6.27
N ASN A 224 -8.96 -0.47 7.49
CA ASN A 224 -9.33 -1.83 7.83
C ASN A 224 -10.76 -1.87 8.41
N GLY A 225 -11.41 -3.02 8.27
CA GLY A 225 -12.78 -3.26 8.69
C GLY A 225 -13.15 -4.72 8.48
N VAL A 226 -14.37 -5.11 8.86
CA VAL A 226 -14.91 -6.43 8.51
C VAL A 226 -15.08 -6.54 7.00
N ARG A 227 -15.08 -7.76 6.47
CA ARG A 227 -15.14 -8.05 5.03
C ARG A 227 -16.48 -8.69 4.69
N ILE A 228 -17.33 -7.95 4.00
CA ILE A 228 -18.69 -8.36 3.60
C ILE A 228 -18.85 -8.27 2.08
N THR A 229 -19.96 -8.77 1.55
CA THR A 229 -20.23 -8.76 0.11
C THR A 229 -20.97 -7.50 -0.33
N HIS A 230 -20.81 -7.09 -1.60
CA HIS A 230 -21.63 -6.03 -2.19
C HIS A 230 -23.13 -6.30 -2.04
N SER A 231 -23.58 -7.53 -2.30
CA SER A 231 -24.99 -7.95 -2.14
C SER A 231 -25.53 -7.70 -0.72
N GLU A 232 -24.72 -7.94 0.31
CA GLU A 232 -25.13 -7.68 1.70
C GLU A 232 -25.28 -6.17 1.97
N VAL A 233 -24.38 -5.35 1.44
CA VAL A 233 -24.40 -3.89 1.58
C VAL A 233 -25.56 -3.27 0.83
N ASP A 234 -25.84 -3.74 -0.38
CA ASP A 234 -26.89 -3.23 -1.27
C ASP A 234 -28.30 -3.64 -0.80
N SER A 235 -28.41 -4.77 -0.07
CA SER A 235 -29.71 -5.28 0.40
C SER A 235 -30.12 -4.81 1.79
N ARG A 236 -29.19 -4.20 2.56
CA ARG A 236 -29.45 -3.73 3.93
C ARG A 236 -29.82 -2.24 3.97
N ASP A 237 -30.28 -1.81 5.14
CA ASP A 237 -30.64 -0.40 5.36
C ASP A 237 -29.41 0.51 5.17
N TRP A 238 -29.57 1.56 4.36
CA TRP A 238 -28.51 2.53 4.05
C TRP A 238 -27.91 3.20 5.29
N THR A 239 -28.65 3.30 6.40
CA THR A 239 -28.15 3.83 7.67
C THR A 239 -27.01 3.01 8.28
N LEU A 240 -26.80 1.77 7.81
CA LEU A 240 -25.69 0.91 8.20
C LEU A 240 -24.46 1.08 7.31
N ASN A 241 -24.56 1.80 6.19
CA ASN A 241 -23.51 1.90 5.16
C ASN A 241 -22.62 3.15 5.31
N GLY A 242 -22.64 3.80 6.48
CA GLY A 242 -21.86 5.02 6.71
C GLY A 242 -20.34 4.85 6.58
N ASN A 243 -19.83 3.64 6.83
CA ASN A 243 -18.39 3.32 6.81
C ASN A 243 -18.06 2.15 5.87
N THR A 244 -18.86 1.94 4.83
CA THR A 244 -18.57 0.92 3.82
C THR A 244 -17.70 1.49 2.71
N ILE A 245 -16.66 0.77 2.33
CA ILE A 245 -15.80 1.08 1.19
C ILE A 245 -15.54 -0.17 0.36
N SER A 246 -15.76 -0.09 -0.95
CA SER A 246 -15.42 -1.17 -1.87
C SER A 246 -13.91 -1.42 -1.88
N LEU A 247 -13.48 -2.64 -1.56
CA LEU A 247 -12.10 -3.08 -1.68
C LEU A 247 -11.80 -3.51 -3.12
N ASP A 248 -12.64 -4.41 -3.62
CA ASP A 248 -12.57 -5.00 -4.95
C ASP A 248 -13.99 -5.38 -5.42
N LYS A 249 -14.09 -6.09 -6.55
CA LYS A 249 -15.38 -6.50 -7.16
C LYS A 249 -16.21 -7.45 -6.28
N ASP A 250 -15.58 -8.15 -5.34
CA ASP A 250 -16.21 -9.20 -4.54
C ASP A 250 -16.39 -8.77 -3.07
N THR A 251 -15.56 -7.84 -2.60
CA THR A 251 -15.43 -7.49 -1.18
C THR A 251 -15.66 -6.01 -0.90
N VAL A 252 -16.46 -5.74 0.13
CA VAL A 252 -16.62 -4.44 0.79
C VAL A 252 -16.01 -4.51 2.18
N ILE A 253 -15.25 -3.49 2.56
CA ILE A 253 -14.77 -3.28 3.93
C ILE A 253 -15.80 -2.41 4.66
N ASP A 254 -16.15 -2.79 5.89
CA ASP A 254 -17.06 -2.02 6.76
C ASP A 254 -16.48 -1.83 8.16
N VAL A 255 -16.69 -0.65 8.75
CA VAL A 255 -16.44 -0.41 10.18
C VAL A 255 -17.80 -0.24 10.88
N PRO A 256 -18.43 -1.35 11.32
CA PRO A 256 -19.75 -1.32 11.91
C PRO A 256 -19.72 -0.82 13.37
N GLN A 257 -20.88 -0.52 13.94
CA GLN A 257 -21.00 -0.33 15.39
C GLN A 257 -20.62 -1.63 16.13
N PRO A 258 -19.96 -1.55 17.31
CA PRO A 258 -19.56 -0.35 18.04
C PRO A 258 -18.17 0.21 17.64
N PHE A 259 -17.53 -0.32 16.60
CA PHE A 259 -16.15 -0.01 16.20
C PHE A 259 -15.98 1.35 15.53
N VAL A 260 -17.08 2.04 15.19
CA VAL A 260 -17.02 3.46 14.82
C VAL A 260 -16.46 4.32 15.96
N ASN A 261 -16.59 3.89 17.22
CA ASN A 261 -16.06 4.62 18.35
C ASN A 261 -14.57 4.30 18.57
N THR A 262 -13.72 5.32 18.57
CA THR A 262 -12.26 5.17 18.74
C THR A 262 -11.84 4.55 20.07
N LYS A 263 -12.69 4.61 21.10
CA LYS A 263 -12.50 3.92 22.39
C LYS A 263 -12.79 2.41 22.32
N ARG A 264 -13.36 1.95 21.21
CA ARG A 264 -13.68 0.53 20.94
C ARG A 264 -12.81 -0.03 19.82
N TYR A 265 -12.37 0.80 18.88
CA TYR A 265 -11.47 0.42 17.80
C TYR A 265 -10.60 1.61 17.38
N CYS A 266 -9.29 1.44 17.50
CA CYS A 266 -8.28 2.40 17.03
C CYS A 266 -7.10 1.70 16.34
N ALA A 267 -7.28 0.44 15.92
CA ALA A 267 -6.27 -0.30 15.17
C ALA A 267 -6.01 0.30 13.79
N SER A 268 -7.03 0.92 13.18
CA SER A 268 -6.90 1.75 11.99
C SER A 268 -7.93 2.90 12.04
N LEU A 269 -7.64 4.03 11.40
CA LEU A 269 -8.42 5.27 11.53
C LEU A 269 -8.92 5.85 10.20
N GLY A 270 -8.67 5.18 9.07
CA GLY A 270 -9.09 5.64 7.74
C GLY A 270 -10.59 5.93 7.61
N HIS A 271 -11.44 5.21 8.35
CA HIS A 271 -12.90 5.42 8.39
C HIS A 271 -13.34 6.75 9.05
N LYS A 272 -12.40 7.54 9.57
CA LYS A 272 -12.65 8.88 10.14
C LYS A 272 -12.39 10.02 9.16
N ALA A 273 -11.84 9.74 7.98
CA ALA A 273 -11.66 10.74 6.95
C ALA A 273 -13.02 11.11 6.35
N ASN A 274 -13.45 12.37 6.55
CA ASN A 274 -14.73 12.84 6.05
C ASN A 274 -14.72 13.06 4.53
N HIS A 275 -15.93 13.14 3.97
CA HIS A 275 -16.13 13.50 2.59
C HIS A 275 -15.77 14.96 2.29
N SER A 276 -15.21 15.22 1.11
CA SER A 276 -15.19 16.53 0.46
C SER A 276 -15.20 16.37 -1.07
N PHE A 277 -15.88 17.26 -1.78
CA PHE A 277 -15.80 17.39 -3.24
C PHE A 277 -14.52 18.07 -3.73
N ILE A 278 -13.75 18.69 -2.82
CA ILE A 278 -12.41 19.23 -3.08
C ILE A 278 -11.45 18.58 -2.07
N PRO A 279 -11.23 17.26 -2.17
CA PRO A 279 -10.48 16.52 -1.16
C PRO A 279 -8.98 16.81 -1.26
N ASN A 280 -8.28 16.68 -0.13
CA ASN A 280 -6.82 16.71 -0.09
C ASN A 280 -6.20 15.31 -0.06
N CYS A 281 -7.02 14.26 0.04
CA CYS A 281 -6.62 12.87 0.02
C CYS A 281 -7.51 12.04 -0.93
N LYS A 282 -7.06 10.83 -1.25
CA LYS A 282 -7.81 9.78 -1.94
C LYS A 282 -7.75 8.49 -1.14
N TYR A 283 -8.70 7.60 -1.41
CA TYR A 283 -8.50 6.19 -1.07
C TYR A 283 -7.61 5.52 -2.12
N ASP A 284 -6.69 4.68 -1.65
CA ASP A 284 -5.78 3.92 -2.50
C ASP A 284 -5.67 2.47 -1.98
N THR A 285 -5.23 1.53 -2.81
CA THR A 285 -4.99 0.14 -2.36
C THR A 285 -3.75 0.04 -1.49
N PHE A 286 -3.75 -0.87 -0.51
CA PHE A 286 -2.62 -1.08 0.38
C PHE A 286 -2.52 -2.54 0.84
N VAL A 287 -1.31 -3.11 0.80
CA VAL A 287 -1.01 -4.44 1.36
C VAL A 287 -0.40 -4.25 2.75
N HIS A 288 -1.24 -4.37 3.79
CA HIS A 288 -0.82 -4.15 5.16
C HIS A 288 -0.28 -5.44 5.80
N PRO A 289 0.87 -5.42 6.50
CA PRO A 289 1.47 -6.63 7.07
C PRO A 289 0.63 -7.24 8.21
N ARG A 290 -0.22 -6.43 8.85
CA ARG A 290 -1.20 -6.87 9.85
C ARG A 290 -2.57 -7.17 9.26
N PHE A 291 -3.11 -6.32 8.38
CA PHE A 291 -4.53 -6.39 7.97
C PHE A 291 -4.74 -7.10 6.63
N GLY A 292 -3.65 -7.44 5.93
CA GLY A 292 -3.67 -7.93 4.55
C GLY A 292 -4.10 -6.84 3.56
N PRO A 293 -4.69 -7.22 2.41
CA PRO A 293 -5.18 -6.28 1.41
C PRO A 293 -6.33 -5.43 1.95
N ILE A 294 -6.13 -4.12 2.00
CA ILE A 294 -7.08 -3.10 2.47
C ILE A 294 -6.98 -1.84 1.59
N LYS A 295 -7.64 -0.75 2.00
CA LYS A 295 -7.40 0.58 1.46
C LYS A 295 -6.62 1.45 2.45
N CYS A 296 -6.00 2.51 1.96
CA CYS A 296 -5.38 3.56 2.76
C CYS A 296 -5.88 4.95 2.34
N VAL A 297 -5.63 5.95 3.19
CA VAL A 297 -5.82 7.37 2.87
C VAL A 297 -4.47 7.91 2.41
N ARG A 298 -4.39 8.35 1.15
CA ARG A 298 -3.17 8.89 0.54
C ARG A 298 -3.38 10.35 0.12
N THR A 299 -2.45 11.23 0.43
CA THR A 299 -2.54 12.66 0.10
C THR A 299 -2.47 12.91 -1.41
N LEU A 300 -3.36 13.76 -1.95
CA LEU A 300 -3.36 14.23 -3.34
C LEU A 300 -2.47 15.47 -3.55
N ARG A 301 -2.13 16.16 -2.45
CA ARG A 301 -1.23 17.31 -2.41
C ARG A 301 -0.53 17.35 -1.05
N ALA A 302 0.48 18.20 -0.90
CA ALA A 302 1.02 18.48 0.42
C ALA A 302 -0.09 18.94 1.39
N VAL A 303 -0.04 18.44 2.62
CA VAL A 303 -0.95 18.77 3.73
C VAL A 303 -0.15 19.28 4.92
N GLN A 304 -0.73 20.24 5.64
CA GLN A 304 -0.09 20.81 6.82
C GLN A 304 -0.46 20.02 8.07
N LYS A 305 0.41 20.11 9.09
CA LYS A 305 0.06 19.69 10.44
C LYS A 305 -1.25 20.38 10.87
N ASP A 306 -2.09 19.61 11.56
CA ASP A 306 -3.42 19.96 12.05
C ASP A 306 -4.45 20.24 10.94
N GLU A 307 -4.13 20.00 9.67
CA GLU A 307 -5.09 20.04 8.56
C GLU A 307 -6.02 18.81 8.60
N GLU A 308 -7.33 19.03 8.38
CA GLU A 308 -8.31 17.95 8.25
C GLU A 308 -8.10 17.19 6.93
N LEU A 309 -7.98 15.88 7.01
CA LEU A 309 -7.84 14.97 5.88
C LEU A 309 -9.22 14.57 5.38
N THR A 310 -9.51 14.92 4.14
CA THR A 310 -10.78 14.64 3.48
C THR A 310 -10.57 13.89 2.18
N VAL A 311 -11.57 13.09 1.81
CA VAL A 311 -11.55 12.21 0.64
C VAL A 311 -12.85 12.37 -0.16
N SER A 312 -12.82 12.05 -1.45
CA SER A 312 -14.08 11.89 -2.18
C SER A 312 -14.63 10.48 -1.93
N TYR A 313 -15.90 10.37 -1.53
CA TYR A 313 -16.54 9.07 -1.30
C TYR A 313 -16.94 8.39 -2.60
N GLY A 314 -17.11 9.16 -3.68
CA GLY A 314 -17.35 8.61 -5.02
C GLY A 314 -18.63 7.80 -5.13
N TYR A 315 -19.70 8.19 -4.42
CA TYR A 315 -21.03 7.62 -4.66
C TYR A 315 -21.43 7.83 -6.13
N ASP A 316 -22.11 6.85 -6.72
CA ASP A 316 -22.46 6.90 -8.14
C ASP A 316 -23.40 8.08 -8.43
N GLU A 317 -22.90 9.02 -9.22
CA GLU A 317 -23.62 10.23 -9.65
C GLU A 317 -24.57 9.95 -10.85
N THR A 318 -24.51 8.74 -11.42
CA THR A 318 -25.15 8.36 -12.68
C THR A 318 -26.36 7.43 -12.54
N SER A 319 -27.08 7.45 -11.42
CA SER A 319 -28.31 6.65 -11.26
C SER A 319 -29.54 7.32 -11.90
N GLY A 320 -29.58 7.37 -13.24
CA GLY A 320 -30.80 7.57 -14.05
C GLY A 320 -31.80 8.63 -13.57
N ASN A 321 -33.09 8.43 -13.87
CA ASN A 321 -34.19 9.38 -13.59
C ASN A 321 -34.51 9.59 -12.08
N THR A 322 -33.72 9.03 -11.16
CA THR A 322 -33.97 9.06 -9.71
C THR A 322 -32.90 9.80 -8.90
N GLY A 323 -31.83 10.29 -9.54
CA GLY A 323 -30.72 10.99 -8.88
C GLY A 323 -29.75 10.05 -8.17
N PRO A 324 -28.60 10.57 -7.69
CA PRO A 324 -27.48 9.79 -7.13
C PRO A 324 -27.89 8.85 -5.99
N GLU A 325 -27.38 7.63 -5.98
CA GLU A 325 -27.55 6.70 -4.86
C GLU A 325 -26.55 7.05 -3.74
N ALA A 326 -26.96 8.03 -2.92
CA ALA A 326 -26.14 8.60 -1.86
C ALA A 326 -26.99 9.07 -0.66
N PRO A 327 -26.39 9.25 0.52
CA PRO A 327 -27.07 9.82 1.68
C PRO A 327 -27.60 11.25 1.39
N ASP A 328 -28.65 11.67 2.08
CA ASP A 328 -29.25 13.00 1.90
C ASP A 328 -28.27 14.15 2.13
N TRP A 329 -27.35 14.01 3.09
CA TRP A 329 -26.32 15.02 3.36
C TRP A 329 -25.38 15.19 2.15
N TYR A 330 -24.98 14.09 1.50
CA TYR A 330 -24.10 14.11 0.33
C TYR A 330 -24.78 14.75 -0.87
N LYS A 331 -26.05 14.37 -1.13
CA LYS A 331 -26.87 14.94 -2.20
C LYS A 331 -27.00 16.44 -2.07
N LYS A 332 -27.21 16.93 -0.84
CA LYS A 332 -27.31 18.35 -0.56
C LYS A 332 -25.99 19.08 -0.81
N GLU A 333 -24.87 18.54 -0.32
CA GLU A 333 -23.54 19.12 -0.56
C GLU A 333 -23.16 19.12 -2.05
N LEU A 334 -23.54 18.07 -2.80
CA LEU A 334 -23.32 18.00 -4.25
C LEU A 334 -24.00 19.15 -4.99
N ILE A 335 -25.25 19.46 -4.64
CA ILE A 335 -26.00 20.59 -5.24
C ILE A 335 -25.31 21.92 -4.92
N GLU A 336 -24.91 22.12 -3.66
CA GLU A 336 -24.21 23.34 -3.23
C GLU A 336 -22.85 23.49 -3.96
N PHE A 337 -22.11 22.39 -4.10
CA PHE A 337 -20.85 22.35 -4.84
C PHE A 337 -21.04 22.69 -6.32
N GLN A 338 -22.00 22.08 -7.01
CA GLN A 338 -22.30 22.36 -8.42
C GLN A 338 -22.71 23.83 -8.65
N GLN A 339 -23.52 24.39 -7.75
CA GLN A 339 -23.90 25.82 -7.80
C GLN A 339 -22.68 26.74 -7.63
N SER A 340 -21.75 26.40 -6.73
CA SER A 340 -20.53 27.16 -6.53
C SER A 340 -19.62 27.13 -7.76
N GLN A 341 -19.50 25.99 -8.43
CA GLN A 341 -18.72 25.86 -9.67
C GLN A 341 -19.32 26.70 -10.80
N ALA A 342 -20.65 26.64 -10.98
CA ALA A 342 -21.36 27.46 -11.96
C ALA A 342 -21.22 28.97 -11.70
N ALA A 343 -21.24 29.40 -10.44
CA ALA A 343 -21.03 30.79 -10.06
C ALA A 343 -19.58 31.27 -10.27
N SER A 344 -18.61 30.35 -10.21
CA SER A 344 -17.18 30.64 -10.43
C SER A 344 -16.73 30.65 -11.90
N GLY A 345 -17.62 30.34 -12.84
CA GLY A 345 -17.35 30.41 -14.29
C GLY A 345 -16.53 29.25 -14.87
N ASN A 346 -16.45 28.11 -14.17
CA ASN A 346 -15.71 26.92 -14.59
C ASN A 346 -16.57 25.86 -15.32
N LEU A 347 -17.58 26.30 -16.08
CA LEU A 347 -18.39 25.45 -16.97
C LEU A 347 -18.30 25.92 -18.42
#